data_AF-A0A2N8KJX7-F1
#
_entry.id   AF-A0A2N8KJX7-F1
#
_cell.length_a   1.000
_cell.length_b   1.000
_cell.length_c   1.000
_cell.angle_alpha   90.00
_cell.angle_beta   90.00
_cell.angle_gamma   90.00
#
_symmetry.space_group_name_H-M   'P 1'
#
loop_
_entity.id
_entity.type
_entity.pdbx_description
1 polymer ?
#
loop_
_entity_poly.entity_id
_entity_poly.type
_entity_poly.pdbx_seq_one_letter_code
_entity_poly.pdbx_strand_id
1 'polypeptide(L)'
;MKAQAIPFGAALVAVFNRLGAMYRAGLVRRTAEYLERHREPVAAVRLARDLEAPLYLVRDTLRQLEQAGRVAVVAHTVPEGRAYRPVEIGICEWCGQLDHHLVAGECPSCRPGVQDAARPAHARRIC
;
A
#
# COMPACT_ATOMS: atom_id res chain seq x y z
N MET A 1 46.43 -14.40 19.55
CA MET A 1 45.27 -14.16 18.66
C MET A 1 44.21 -15.22 18.96
N LYS A 2 43.07 -14.85 19.56
CA LYS A 2 41.98 -15.79 19.86
C LYS A 2 40.99 -15.79 18.69
N ALA A 3 40.87 -16.91 17.97
CA ALA A 3 39.87 -17.08 16.94
C ALA A 3 38.49 -17.24 17.60
N GLN A 4 37.58 -16.29 17.38
CA GLN A 4 36.17 -16.44 17.72
C GLN A 4 35.51 -17.38 16.71
N ALA A 5 35.24 -18.61 17.12
CA ALA A 5 34.40 -19.52 16.37
C ALA A 5 32.94 -19.06 16.52
N ILE A 6 32.34 -18.55 15.44
CA ILE A 6 30.88 -18.36 15.39
C ILE A 6 30.26 -19.77 15.33
N PRO A 7 29.39 -20.16 16.28
CA PRO A 7 28.78 -21.48 16.24
C PRO A 7 27.93 -21.62 14.97
N PHE A 8 28.11 -22.71 14.23
CA PHE A 8 27.47 -22.98 12.92
C PHE A 8 25.94 -22.72 12.92
N GLY A 9 25.25 -22.90 14.05
CA GLY A 9 23.82 -22.60 14.19
C GLY A 9 23.47 -21.11 14.06
N ALA A 10 24.32 -20.20 14.53
CA ALA A 10 24.08 -18.76 14.45
C ALA A 10 24.22 -18.23 13.02
N ALA A 11 25.15 -18.78 12.25
CA ALA A 11 25.34 -18.43 10.84
C ALA A 11 24.15 -18.85 9.98
N LEU A 12 23.61 -20.05 10.21
CA LEU A 12 22.44 -20.56 9.48
C LEU A 12 21.19 -19.70 9.75
N VAL A 13 20.93 -19.38 11.02
CA VAL A 13 19.81 -18.50 11.42
C VAL A 13 19.95 -17.11 10.80
N ALA A 14 21.16 -16.54 10.77
CA ALA A 14 21.39 -15.25 10.14
C ALA A 14 21.09 -15.25 8.63
N VAL A 15 21.47 -16.32 7.92
CA VAL A 15 21.17 -16.48 6.48
C VAL A 15 19.67 -16.61 6.24
N PHE A 16 18.97 -17.46 7.00
CA PHE A 16 17.52 -17.60 6.89
C PHE A 16 16.77 -16.29 7.19
N ASN A 17 17.20 -15.56 8.22
CA ASN A 17 16.64 -14.25 8.54
C ASN A 17 16.85 -13.24 7.41
N ARG A 18 18.05 -13.23 6.80
CA ARG A 18 18.36 -12.34 5.68
C ARG A 18 17.54 -12.67 4.44
N LEU A 19 17.40 -13.95 4.10
CA LEU A 19 16.55 -14.41 3.00
C LEU A 19 15.08 -14.06 3.24
N GLY A 20 14.59 -14.25 4.47
CA GLY A 20 13.25 -13.86 4.86
C GLY A 20 13.01 -12.35 4.76
N ALA A 21 13.98 -11.52 5.16
CA ALA A 21 13.90 -10.07 5.05
C ALA A 21 13.89 -9.61 3.58
N MET A 22 14.75 -10.19 2.73
CA MET A 22 14.78 -9.91 1.29
C MET A 22 13.47 -10.30 0.61
N TYR A 23 12.93 -11.47 0.94
CA TYR A 23 11.64 -11.92 0.42
C TYR A 23 10.51 -10.96 0.81
N ARG A 24 10.45 -10.53 2.08
CA ARG A 24 9.44 -9.56 2.54
C ARG A 24 9.59 -8.21 1.84
N ALA A 25 10.81 -7.68 1.72
CA ALA A 25 11.06 -6.43 1.01
C ALA A 25 10.63 -6.53 -0.47
N GLY A 26 10.92 -7.66 -1.11
CA GLY A 26 10.47 -7.96 -2.46
C GLY A 26 8.94 -8.02 -2.59
N LEU A 27 8.27 -8.66 -1.63
CA LEU A 27 6.80 -8.76 -1.62
C LEU A 27 6.14 -7.39 -1.39
N VAL A 28 6.66 -6.57 -0.47
CA VAL A 28 6.17 -5.20 -0.22
C VAL A 28 6.24 -4.37 -1.50
N ARG A 29 7.39 -4.39 -2.18
CA ARG A 29 7.59 -3.68 -3.45
C ARG A 29 6.59 -4.14 -4.51
N ARG A 30 6.49 -5.46 -4.75
CA ARG A 30 5.56 -6.01 -5.76
C ARG A 30 4.09 -5.71 -5.45
N THR A 31 3.71 -5.74 -4.17
CA THR A 31 2.33 -5.43 -3.76
C THR A 31 2.00 -3.96 -4.04
N ALA A 32 2.91 -3.03 -3.71
CA ALA A 32 2.72 -1.62 -4.01
C ALA A 32 2.63 -1.37 -5.52
N GLU A 33 3.58 -1.89 -6.31
CA GLU A 33 3.59 -1.76 -7.77
C GLU A 33 2.33 -2.34 -8.43
N TYR A 34 1.82 -3.47 -7.92
CA TYR A 34 0.58 -4.05 -8.41
C TYR A 34 -0.58 -3.07 -8.17
N LEU A 35 -0.73 -2.57 -6.94
CA LEU A 35 -1.83 -1.65 -6.60
C LEU A 35 -1.75 -0.33 -7.38
N GLU A 36 -0.56 0.21 -7.58
CA GLU A 36 -0.30 1.42 -8.38
C GLU A 36 -0.65 1.22 -9.86
N ARG A 37 -0.39 0.02 -10.42
CA ARG A 37 -0.71 -0.30 -11.82
C ARG A 37 -2.20 -0.46 -12.06
N HIS A 38 -2.87 -1.15 -11.13
CA HIS A 38 -4.27 -1.53 -11.28
C HIS A 38 -5.21 -0.40 -10.87
N ARG A 39 -4.96 0.24 -9.73
CA ARG A 39 -5.79 1.31 -9.14
C ARG A 39 -7.25 0.95 -8.84
N GLU A 40 -7.79 -0.16 -9.33
CA GLU A 40 -9.08 -0.68 -8.90
C GLU A 40 -9.04 -1.22 -7.45
N PRO A 41 -10.17 -1.35 -6.75
CA PRO A 41 -10.23 -2.07 -5.48
C PRO A 41 -9.83 -3.53 -5.63
N VAL A 42 -8.79 -3.97 -4.91
CA VAL A 42 -8.30 -5.37 -4.99
C VAL A 42 -8.30 -6.03 -3.61
N ALA A 43 -8.84 -7.25 -3.55
CA ALA A 43 -8.82 -8.06 -2.33
C ALA A 43 -7.50 -8.81 -2.15
N ALA A 44 -7.14 -9.09 -0.89
CA ALA A 44 -5.90 -9.81 -0.56
C ALA A 44 -5.79 -11.19 -1.23
N VAL A 45 -6.93 -11.88 -1.44
CA VAL A 45 -6.97 -13.19 -2.10
C VAL A 45 -6.54 -13.10 -3.57
N ARG A 46 -7.03 -12.07 -4.29
CA ARG A 46 -6.64 -11.81 -5.67
C ARG A 46 -5.16 -11.44 -5.76
N LEU A 47 -4.68 -10.55 -4.89
CA LEU A 47 -3.25 -10.21 -4.81
C LEU A 47 -2.38 -11.44 -4.55
N ALA A 48 -2.76 -12.31 -3.61
CA ALA A 48 -2.02 -13.52 -3.29
C ALA A 48 -1.92 -14.47 -4.49
N ARG A 49 -3.02 -14.63 -5.23
CA ARG A 49 -3.05 -15.41 -6.47
C ARG A 49 -2.14 -14.80 -7.53
N ASP A 50 -2.30 -13.52 -7.83
CA ASP A 50 -1.61 -12.87 -8.95
C ASP A 50 -0.11 -12.66 -8.68
N LEU A 51 0.28 -12.52 -7.41
CA LEU A 51 1.68 -12.41 -6.99
C LEU A 51 2.32 -13.77 -6.66
N GLU A 52 1.58 -14.86 -6.82
CA GLU A 52 1.99 -16.23 -6.45
C GLU A 52 2.61 -16.27 -5.04
N ALA A 53 1.95 -15.61 -4.10
CA ALA A 53 2.44 -15.39 -2.75
C ALA A 53 1.50 -15.98 -1.70
N PRO A 54 2.01 -16.47 -0.56
CA PRO A 54 1.16 -16.95 0.52
C PRO A 54 0.22 -15.85 1.02
N LEU A 55 -1.08 -16.16 1.10
CA LEU A 55 -2.13 -15.21 1.48
C LEU A 55 -1.85 -14.51 2.83
N TYR A 56 -1.32 -15.23 3.81
CA TYR A 56 -1.02 -14.65 5.12
C TYR A 56 0.08 -13.58 5.04
N LEU A 57 1.10 -13.78 4.19
CA LEU A 57 2.15 -12.78 3.96
C LEU A 57 1.61 -11.55 3.23
N VAL A 58 0.75 -11.76 2.23
CA VAL A 58 0.10 -10.64 1.54
C VAL A 58 -0.77 -9.83 2.48
N ARG A 59 -1.54 -10.49 3.37
CA ARG A 59 -2.34 -9.80 4.40
C ARG A 59 -1.48 -8.99 5.37
N ASP A 60 -0.36 -9.56 5.82
CA ASP A 60 0.58 -8.85 6.69
C ASP A 60 1.22 -7.65 5.97
N THR A 61 1.62 -7.83 4.71
CA THR A 61 2.17 -6.76 3.87
C THR A 61 1.15 -5.63 3.65
N LEU A 62 -0.11 -5.96 3.36
CA LEU A 62 -1.17 -4.97 3.19
C LEU A 62 -1.42 -4.19 4.49
N ARG A 63 -1.39 -4.88 5.65
CA ARG A 63 -1.51 -4.20 6.95
C ARG A 63 -0.36 -3.23 7.20
N GLN A 64 0.87 -3.62 6.85
CA GLN A 64 2.05 -2.74 6.97
C GLN A 64 1.94 -1.53 6.05
N LEU A 65 1.49 -1.72 4.81
CA LEU A 65 1.28 -0.63 3.86
C LEU A 65 0.14 0.30 4.29
N GLU A 66 -0.93 -0.25 4.87
CA GLU A 66 -2.08 0.50 5.41
C GLU A 66 -1.63 1.38 6.58
N GLN A 67 -0.87 0.82 7.52
CA GLN A 67 -0.28 1.55 8.65
C GLN A 67 0.70 2.64 8.21
N ALA A 68 1.43 2.40 7.11
CA ALA A 68 2.33 3.37 6.52
C ALA A 68 1.62 4.44 5.65
N GLY A 69 0.28 4.40 5.56
CA GLY A 69 -0.49 5.35 4.75
C GLY A 69 -0.28 5.21 3.24
N ARG A 70 0.20 4.05 2.77
CA ARG A 70 0.48 3.79 1.34
C ARG A 70 -0.65 3.08 0.61
N VAL A 71 -1.60 2.51 1.34
CA VAL A 71 -2.83 1.91 0.80
C VAL A 71 -4.00 2.25 1.71
N ALA A 72 -5.19 2.32 1.13
CA ALA A 72 -6.44 2.54 1.85
C ALA A 72 -7.37 1.36 1.65
N VAL A 73 -8.10 0.99 2.71
CA VAL A 73 -9.23 0.08 2.60
C VAL A 73 -10.43 0.87 2.10
N VAL A 74 -10.99 0.45 0.96
CA VAL A 74 -12.11 1.15 0.32
C VAL A 74 -13.42 0.38 0.39
N ALA A 75 -13.37 -0.90 0.78
CA ALA A 75 -14.54 -1.71 1.07
C ALA A 75 -14.22 -2.76 2.14
N HIS A 76 -15.14 -2.95 3.09
CA HIS A 76 -15.03 -3.93 4.17
C HIS A 76 -15.93 -5.16 4.00
N THR A 77 -16.78 -5.17 2.96
CA THR A 77 -17.86 -6.13 2.76
C THR A 77 -17.76 -6.84 1.41
N VAL A 78 -16.55 -7.03 0.89
CA VAL A 78 -16.35 -7.93 -0.25
C VAL A 78 -16.38 -9.39 0.23
N PRO A 79 -16.82 -10.36 -0.58
CA PRO A 79 -16.85 -11.77 -0.18
C PRO A 79 -15.49 -12.28 0.35
N GLU A 80 -14.40 -11.71 -0.15
CA GLU A 80 -13.02 -12.02 0.19
C GLU A 80 -12.47 -11.21 1.38
N GLY A 81 -13.30 -10.40 2.04
CA GLY A 81 -12.98 -9.57 3.21
C GLY A 81 -12.85 -8.08 2.90
N ARG A 82 -11.60 -7.59 2.75
CA ARG A 82 -11.27 -6.17 2.53
C ARG A 82 -10.75 -5.93 1.12
N ALA A 83 -11.10 -4.79 0.53
CA ALA A 83 -10.54 -4.32 -0.75
C ALA A 83 -9.66 -3.08 -0.55
N TYR A 84 -8.53 -3.07 -1.25
CA TYR A 84 -7.46 -2.08 -1.07
C TYR A 84 -7.22 -1.29 -2.36
N ARG A 85 -6.86 -0.01 -2.24
CA ARG A 85 -6.38 0.87 -3.32
C ARG A 85 -5.08 1.57 -2.88
N PRO A 86 -4.20 1.98 -3.81
CA PRO A 86 -2.99 2.73 -3.46
C PRO A 86 -3.34 4.12 -2.90
N VAL A 87 -2.48 4.63 -2.02
CA VAL A 87 -2.52 6.02 -1.55
C VAL A 87 -1.28 6.74 -2.07
N GLU A 88 -1.50 7.93 -2.60
CA GLU A 88 -0.52 8.77 -3.27
C GLU A 88 -0.53 10.15 -2.63
N ILE A 89 0.63 10.80 -2.53
CA ILE A 89 0.72 12.21 -2.15
C ILE A 89 0.79 13.03 -3.44
N GLY A 90 -0.16 13.95 -3.61
CA GLY A 90 -0.23 14.75 -4.82
C GLY A 90 -1.11 15.97 -4.68
N ILE A 91 -1.37 16.63 -5.80
CA ILE A 91 -2.25 17.80 -5.86
C ILE A 91 -3.66 17.32 -6.19
N CYS A 92 -4.65 17.72 -5.40
CA CYS A 92 -6.04 17.53 -5.78
C CYS A 92 -6.48 18.68 -6.69
N GLU A 93 -6.78 18.37 -7.94
CA GLU A 93 -7.23 19.37 -8.92
C GLU A 93 -8.55 20.06 -8.53
N TRP A 94 -9.36 19.41 -7.69
CA TRP A 94 -10.67 19.94 -7.30
C TRP A 94 -10.59 20.94 -6.14
N CYS A 95 -9.89 20.61 -5.05
CA CYS A 95 -9.74 21.50 -3.90
C CYS A 95 -8.48 22.40 -3.96
N GLY A 96 -7.56 22.12 -4.89
CA GLY A 96 -6.30 22.85 -5.06
C GLY A 96 -5.26 22.60 -3.97
N GLN A 97 -5.49 21.62 -3.09
CA GLN A 97 -4.60 21.34 -1.97
C GLN A 97 -3.36 20.55 -2.44
N LEU A 98 -2.19 21.06 -2.08
CA LEU A 98 -0.89 20.41 -2.25
C LEU A 98 -0.69 19.33 -1.17
N ASP A 99 0.20 18.37 -1.44
CA ASP A 99 0.56 17.27 -0.53
C ASP A 99 -0.66 16.53 0.04
N HIS A 100 -1.67 16.33 -0.80
CA HIS A 100 -2.92 15.72 -0.39
C HIS A 100 -2.86 14.19 -0.53
N HIS A 101 -3.49 13.49 0.43
CA HIS A 101 -3.63 12.03 0.38
C HIS A 101 -4.73 11.65 -0.62
N LEU A 102 -4.31 11.20 -1.80
CA LEU A 102 -5.18 10.74 -2.86
C LEU A 102 -5.28 9.21 -2.80
N VAL A 103 -6.48 8.67 -2.90
CA VAL A 103 -6.72 7.23 -3.01
C VAL A 103 -6.86 6.90 -4.49
N ALA A 104 -5.80 6.33 -5.08
CA ALA A 104 -5.70 6.07 -6.51
C ALA A 104 -6.01 7.30 -7.39
N GLY A 105 -5.36 8.43 -7.08
CA GLY A 105 -5.54 9.70 -7.76
C GLY A 105 -6.81 10.47 -7.37
N GLU A 106 -7.73 9.88 -6.59
CA GLU A 106 -8.97 10.55 -6.17
C GLU A 106 -8.83 11.11 -4.76
N CYS A 107 -9.19 12.37 -4.56
CA CYS A 107 -9.35 12.92 -3.23
C CYS A 107 -10.58 12.29 -2.54
N PRO A 108 -10.44 11.65 -1.36
CA PRO A 108 -11.57 11.04 -0.66
C PRO A 108 -12.68 12.04 -0.32
N SER A 109 -12.29 13.27 0.03
CA SER A 109 -13.23 14.35 0.32
C SER A 109 -13.89 14.90 -0.94
N CYS A 110 -13.22 14.84 -2.09
CA CYS A 110 -13.66 15.42 -3.36
C CYS A 110 -14.22 14.44 -4.39
N ARG A 111 -14.51 13.22 -3.95
CA ARG A 111 -15.02 12.17 -4.81
C ARG A 111 -16.43 12.53 -5.31
N PRO A 112 -16.73 12.33 -6.61
CA PRO A 112 -18.08 12.50 -7.14
C PRO A 112 -19.09 11.67 -6.32
N GLY A 113 -20.14 12.31 -5.82
CA GLY A 113 -21.15 11.70 -4.93
C GLY A 113 -21.01 12.03 -3.43
N VAL A 114 -19.90 12.63 -3.00
CA VAL A 114 -19.75 13.19 -1.63
C VAL A 114 -19.98 14.72 -1.61
N GLN A 115 -19.91 15.36 -2.78
CA GLN A 115 -19.95 16.82 -2.93
C GLN A 115 -21.00 17.27 -3.93
N ASP A 116 -22.28 17.08 -3.61
CA ASP A 116 -23.36 17.87 -4.22
C ASP A 116 -23.52 19.25 -3.57
N ALA A 117 -22.68 19.59 -2.58
CA ALA A 117 -22.69 20.88 -1.93
C ALA A 117 -21.26 21.42 -1.74
N ALA A 118 -21.05 22.64 -2.21
CA ALA A 118 -19.88 23.48 -1.99
C ALA A 118 -18.61 23.12 -2.78
N ARG A 119 -18.60 23.51 -4.07
CA ARG A 119 -17.37 24.00 -4.72
C ARG A 119 -16.85 25.19 -3.89
N PRO A 120 -15.66 25.12 -3.27
CA PRO A 120 -15.10 26.30 -2.64
C PRO A 120 -14.56 27.24 -3.74
N ALA A 121 -14.88 28.53 -3.61
CA ALA A 121 -14.67 29.55 -4.64
C ALA A 121 -13.18 29.89 -4.91
N HIS A 122 -12.22 29.29 -4.20
CA HIS A 122 -10.81 29.64 -4.27
C HIS A 122 -10.03 28.95 -5.41
N ALA A 123 -10.64 28.05 -6.18
CA ALA A 123 -10.02 27.46 -7.39
C ALA A 123 -9.85 28.46 -8.57
N ARG A 124 -9.97 29.77 -8.32
CA ARG A 124 -9.61 30.85 -9.24
C ARG A 124 -8.52 31.71 -8.61
N ARG A 125 -7.25 31.33 -8.79
CA ARG A 125 -6.10 32.23 -8.96
C ARG A 125 -4.80 31.43 -8.97
N ILE A 126 -4.34 31.08 -10.16
CA ILE A 126 -2.93 31.11 -10.50
C ILE A 126 -2.87 31.76 -11.89
N CYS A 127 -2.43 33.03 -11.92
CA CYS A 127 -1.91 33.68 -13.12
C CYS A 127 -0.43 33.34 -13.22
#